data_AF-A0A842CND1-F1
#
_entry.id   AF-A0A842CND1-F1
#
_cell.length_a   1.000
_cell.length_b   1.000
_cell.length_c   1.000
_cell.angle_alpha   90.00
_cell.angle_beta   90.00
_cell.angle_gamma   90.00
#
_symmetry.space_group_name_H-M   'P 1'
#
loop_
_entity.id
_entity.type
_entity.pdbx_description
1 polymer ?
#
loop_
_entity_poly.entity_id
_entity_poly.type
_entity_poly.pdbx_seq_one_letter_code
_entity_poly.pdbx_strand_id
1 'polypeptide(L)' 'MENAKIAVIFGISLSLGAAIQVTGFLMHNSILSTSGTIIMVCGSCWMFFQVIRAKTRK' A
#
# COMPACT_ATOMS: atom_id res chain seq x y z
N MET A 1 0.56 -17.01 -12.13
CA MET A 1 0.76 -16.92 -10.66
C MET A 1 1.32 -15.58 -10.18
N GLU A 2 1.80 -14.68 -11.05
CA GLU A 2 2.33 -13.37 -10.61
C GLU A 2 1.28 -12.44 -10.00
N ASN A 3 0.08 -12.38 -10.55
CA ASN A 3 -0.99 -11.51 -10.03
C ASN A 3 -1.36 -11.83 -8.58
N ALA A 4 -1.32 -13.10 -8.19
CA ALA A 4 -1.58 -13.53 -6.80
C ALA A 4 -0.48 -13.02 -5.86
N LYS A 5 0.80 -13.09 -6.27
CA LYS A 5 1.93 -12.56 -5.49
C LYS A 5 1.85 -11.03 -5.36
N ILE A 6 1.48 -10.33 -6.43
CA ILE A 6 1.30 -8.88 -6.44
C ILE A 6 0.19 -8.46 -5.47
N ALA A 7 -0.96 -9.15 -5.50
CA ALA A 7 -2.08 -8.90 -4.60
C ALA A 7 -1.70 -9.14 -3.13
N VAL A 8 -0.90 -10.17 -2.84
CA VAL A 8 -0.41 -10.46 -1.47
C VAL A 8 0.49 -9.32 -0.96
N ILE A 9 1.46 -8.87 -1.76
CA ILE A 9 2.36 -7.77 -1.38
C ILE A 9 1.54 -6.49 -1.14
N PHE A 10 0.59 -6.20 -2.02
CA PHE A 10 -0.32 -5.07 -1.85
C PHE A 10 -1.13 -5.15 -0.56
N GLY A 11 -1.70 -6.31 -0.25
CA GLY A 11 -2.46 -6.53 0.99
C GLY A 11 -1.62 -6.26 2.24
N ILE A 12 -0.37 -6.75 2.28
CA ILE A 12 0.55 -6.51 3.40
C ILE A 12 0.85 -5.00 3.53
N SER A 13 1.15 -4.31 2.44
CA SER A 13 1.41 -2.87 2.46
C SER A 13 0.19 -2.06 2.93
N LEU A 14 -1.02 -2.47 2.53
CA LEU A 14 -2.27 -1.82 2.93
C LEU A 14 -2.55 -2.01 4.42
N SER A 15 -2.45 -3.25 4.92
CA SER A 15 -2.67 -3.55 6.34
C SER A 15 -1.64 -2.84 7.22
N LEU A 16 -0.38 -2.81 6.81
CA LEU A 16 0.69 -2.14 7.56
C LEU A 16 0.51 -0.62 7.56
N GLY A 17 0.24 -0.02 6.40
CA GLY A 17 0.00 1.42 6.29
C GLY A 17 -1.21 1.88 7.10
N ALA A 18 -2.30 1.11 7.07
CA ALA A 18 -3.49 1.37 7.87
C ALA A 18 -3.21 1.26 9.38
N ALA A 19 -2.44 0.25 9.81
CA ALA A 19 -2.06 0.10 11.21
C ALA A 19 -1.23 1.30 11.71
N ILE A 20 -0.26 1.76 10.90
CA ILE A 20 0.56 2.94 11.22
C ILE A 20 -0.29 4.21 11.26
N GLN A 21 -1.21 4.38 10.31
CA GLN A 21 -2.10 5.53 10.25
C GLN A 21 -3.01 5.61 11.48
N VAL A 22 -3.66 4.50 11.85
CA VAL A 22 -4.52 4.40 13.03
C VAL A 22 -3.71 4.64 14.31
N THR A 23 -2.51 4.08 14.41
CA THR A 23 -1.62 4.30 15.56
C THR A 23 -1.22 5.77 15.67
N GLY A 24 -0.85 6.41 14.56
CA GLY A 24 -0.52 7.83 14.51
C GLY A 24 -1.69 8.73 14.90
N PHE A 25 -2.91 8.37 14.48
CA PHE A 25 -4.12 9.07 14.89
C PHE A 25 -4.37 8.95 16.40
N LEU A 26 -4.26 7.74 16.97
CA LEU A 26 -4.45 7.51 18.41
C LEU A 26 -3.40 8.23 19.27
N MET A 27 -2.19 8.39 18.77
CA MET A 27 -1.11 9.09 19.47
C MET A 27 -1.13 10.61 19.27
N HIS A 28 -2.14 11.18 18.58
CA HIS A 28 -2.17 12.58 18.15
C HIS A 28 -0.90 13.01 17.39
N ASN A 29 -0.23 12.07 16.72
CA ASN A 29 0.99 12.31 15.96
C ASN A 29 0.68 12.37 14.47
N SER A 30 0.44 13.59 13.97
CA SER A 30 0.09 13.85 12.58
C SER A 30 1.16 13.38 11.59
N ILE A 31 2.44 13.38 11.98
CA ILE A 31 3.55 12.92 11.12
C ILE A 31 3.45 11.41 10.91
N LEU A 32 3.22 10.66 11.99
CA LEU A 32 3.06 9.21 11.93
C LEU A 32 1.78 8.80 11.20
N SER A 33 0.69 9.54 11.39
CA SER A 33 -0.55 9.31 10.64
C SER A 33 -0.34 9.54 9.13
N THR A 34 0.35 10.62 8.77
CA THR A 34 0.63 10.97 7.38
C THR A 34 1.55 9.95 6.72
N SER A 35 2.56 9.44 7.43
CA SER A 35 3.46 8.42 6.87
C SER A 35 2.73 7.11 6.55
N GLY A 36 1.77 6.69 7.39
CA GLY A 36 0.89 5.56 7.10
C GLY A 36 0.09 5.74 5.80
N THR A 37 -0.50 6.93 5.61
CA THR A 37 -1.21 7.29 4.37
C THR A 37 -0.29 7.24 3.14
N ILE A 38 0.93 7.78 3.25
CA ILE A 38 1.92 7.75 2.15
C ILE A 38 2.27 6.32 1.76
N ILE A 39 2.45 5.42 2.73
CA ILE A 39 2.74 4.01 2.49
C ILE A 39 1.60 3.34 1.72
N MET A 40 0.34 3.59 2.12
CA MET A 40 -0.83 3.04 1.43
C MET A 40 -0.94 3.54 -0.01
N VAL A 41 -0.71 4.83 -0.25
CA VAL A 41 -0.74 5.43 -1.59
C VAL A 41 0.37 4.85 -2.47
N CYS A 42 1.60 4.79 -1.96
CA CYS A 42 2.73 4.19 -2.69
C CYS A 42 2.47 2.72 -3.06
N GLY A 43 1.96 1.92 -2.11
CA GLY A 43 1.59 0.53 -2.37
C GLY A 43 0.52 0.38 -3.45
N SER A 44 -0.48 1.27 -3.44
CA SER A 44 -1.56 1.31 -4.44
C SER A 44 -1.04 1.68 -5.83
N CYS A 45 -0.19 2.70 -5.92
CA CYS A 45 0.45 3.10 -7.18
C CYS A 45 1.32 1.98 -7.75
N TRP A 46 2.10 1.30 -6.91
CA TRP A 46 2.93 0.17 -7.33
C TRP A 46 2.10 -0.97 -7.91
N MET A 47 1.01 -1.36 -7.22
CA MET A 47 0.10 -2.40 -7.72
C MET A 47 -0.50 -1.99 -9.08
N PHE A 48 -0.94 -0.75 -9.22
CA PHE A 48 -1.50 -0.23 -10.47
C PHE A 48 -0.50 -0.34 -11.63
N PHE A 49 0.75 0.08 -11.43
CA PHE A 49 1.81 -0.07 -12.43
C PHE A 49 2.07 -1.53 -12.80
N GLN A 50 2.06 -2.44 -11.83
CA GLN A 50 2.26 -3.87 -12.10
C GLN A 50 1.10 -4.48 -12.89
N VAL A 51 -0.13 -4.07 -12.60
CA VAL A 51 -1.33 -4.49 -13.37
C VAL A 51 -1.26 -3.98 -14.82
N ILE A 52 -0.84 -2.72 -15.03
CA ILE A 52 -0.65 -2.18 -16.38
C ILE A 52 0.45 -2.95 -17.12
N ARG A 53 1.62 -3.13 -16.50
CA ARG A 53 2.74 -3.88 -17.09
C ARG A 53 2.33 -5.32 -17.46
N ALA A 54 1.54 -5.97 -16.61
CA ALA A 54 1.03 -7.31 -16.89
C ALA A 54 0.05 -7.35 -18.08
N LYS A 55 -0.73 -6.27 -18.31
CA LYS A 55 -1.59 -6.13 -19.50
C LYS A 55 -0.79 -5.87 -20.78
N THR A 56 0.26 -5.04 -20.74
CA THR A 56 1.05 -4.68 -21.93
C THR A 56 1.93 -5.81 -22.47
N ARG A 57 2.21 -6.85 -21.66
CA ARG A 57 3.01 -8.03 -22.09
C ARG A 57 2.16 -9.17 -22.68
N LYS A 58 0.86 -8.97 -22.90
CA LYS A 58 -0.03 -9.88 -23.63
C LYS A 58 -0.32 -9.32 -25.01
#